data_AF-A0A955TRN5-F1
#
_entry.id   AF-A0A955TRN5-F1
#
_cell.length_a   1.000
_cell.length_b   1.000
_cell.length_c   1.000
_cell.angle_alpha   90.00
_cell.angle_beta   90.00
_cell.angle_gamma   90.00
#
_symmetry.space_group_name_H-M   'P 1'
#
loop_
_entity.id
_entity.type
_entity.pdbx_description
1 polymer ?
#
loop_
_entity_poly.entity_id
_entity_poly.type
_entity_poly.pdbx_seq_one_letter_code
_entity_poly.pdbx_strand_id
1 'polypeptide(L)'
;EVRLIALPESTLINPRRFPAQIDRLQKLAEGRNLTLITGIAENTKFDRPPVDELFPSSALRSGAWIFTPDRQIPEHYEKSRLVPFAEEMPLRQWITWPTWLIPPLPEVARAQSPLTFAIPGNIRVGIMIC
;
A
#
# COMPACT_ATOMS: atom_id res chain seq x y z
N GLU A 1 -7.36 -16.53 21.99
CA GLU A 1 -8.21 -15.48 21.40
C GLU A 1 -7.40 -14.81 20.29
N VAL A 2 -7.94 -14.72 19.07
CA VAL A 2 -7.25 -14.01 17.97
C VAL A 2 -7.59 -12.53 18.10
N ARG A 3 -6.58 -11.67 18.21
CA ARG A 3 -6.74 -10.22 18.27
C ARG A 3 -6.26 -9.62 16.98
N LEU A 4 -7.18 -9.04 16.21
CA LEU A 4 -6.90 -8.42 14.94
C LEU A 4 -7.27 -6.94 14.99
N ILE A 5 -6.34 -6.09 14.55
CA ILE A 5 -6.54 -4.65 14.36
C ILE A 5 -6.31 -4.36 12.89
N ALA A 6 -7.30 -3.76 12.23
CA ALA A 6 -7.17 -3.26 10.86
C ALA A 6 -7.25 -1.73 10.88
N LEU A 7 -6.20 -1.09 10.40
CA LEU A 7 -6.11 0.36 10.26
C LEU A 7 -6.49 0.80 8.84
N PRO A 8 -7.01 2.02 8.65
CA PRO A 8 -7.42 2.53 7.34
C PRO A 8 -6.30 2.54 6.28
N GLU A 9 -6.72 2.69 5.02
CA GLU A 9 -5.83 3.00 3.90
C GLU A 9 -4.95 4.22 4.21
N SER A 10 -3.70 4.21 3.75
CA SER A 10 -2.75 5.33 3.92
C SER A 10 -2.40 5.70 5.38
N THR A 11 -2.60 4.79 6.34
CA THR A 11 -2.17 5.02 7.74
C THR A 11 -0.65 5.15 7.86
N LEU A 12 0.10 4.35 7.09
CA LEU A 12 1.55 4.51 6.97
C LEU A 12 1.90 5.19 5.66
N ILE A 13 2.52 6.36 5.78
CA ILE A 13 3.00 7.14 4.66
C ILE A 13 4.50 6.92 4.52
N ASN A 14 4.97 6.58 3.30
CA ASN A 14 6.39 6.37 3.00
C ASN A 14 7.09 5.34 3.92
N PRO A 15 6.56 4.11 4.07
CA PRO A 15 7.12 3.12 5.01
C PRO A 15 8.60 2.79 4.72
N ARG A 16 9.04 2.85 3.45
CA ARG A 16 10.45 2.65 3.07
C ARG A 16 11.40 3.70 3.63
N ARG A 17 10.92 4.93 3.82
CA ARG A 17 11.72 6.01 4.41
C ARG A 17 11.85 5.87 5.93
N PHE A 18 10.99 5.06 6.56
CA PHE A 18 10.92 4.91 8.01
C PHE A 18 10.94 3.43 8.43
N PRO A 19 12.00 2.66 8.10
CA PRO A 19 12.07 1.22 8.41
C PRO A 19 11.94 0.93 9.91
N ALA A 20 12.44 1.83 10.77
CA ALA A 20 12.29 1.71 12.22
C ALA A 20 10.82 1.71 12.71
N GLN A 21 9.88 2.28 11.93
CA GLN A 21 8.45 2.19 12.25
C GLN A 21 7.91 0.79 11.99
N ILE A 22 8.31 0.14 10.89
CA ILE A 22 7.93 -1.23 10.56
C ILE A 22 8.40 -2.19 11.65
N ASP A 23 9.65 -2.06 12.10
CA ASP A 23 10.19 -2.88 13.20
C ASP A 23 9.43 -2.69 14.51
N ARG A 24 9.02 -1.44 14.82
CA ARG A 24 8.24 -1.14 16.03
C ARG A 24 6.85 -1.76 15.96
N LEU A 25 6.20 -1.74 14.80
CA LEU A 25 4.89 -2.35 14.59
C LEU A 25 4.96 -3.88 14.67
N GLN A 26 6.02 -4.48 14.13
CA GLN A 26 6.29 -5.92 14.27
C GLN A 26 6.48 -6.31 15.74
N LYS A 27 7.33 -5.59 16.47
CA LYS A 27 7.51 -5.80 17.93
C LYS A 27 6.24 -5.59 18.73
N LEU A 28 5.37 -4.66 18.31
CA LEU A 28 4.09 -4.44 18.95
C LEU A 28 3.14 -5.62 18.72
N ALA A 29 3.07 -6.14 17.48
CA ALA A 29 2.29 -7.32 17.14
C ALA A 29 2.74 -8.54 17.97
N GLU A 30 4.04 -8.79 18.04
CA GLU A 30 4.65 -9.85 18.86
C GLU A 30 4.35 -9.67 20.35
N GLY A 31 4.71 -8.52 20.92
CA GLY A 31 4.62 -8.26 22.36
C GLY A 31 3.19 -8.21 22.90
N ARG A 32 2.19 -8.02 22.03
CA ARG A 32 0.76 -8.02 22.40
C ARG A 32 0.00 -9.23 21.87
N ASN A 33 0.69 -10.16 21.20
CA ASN A 33 0.10 -11.33 20.57
C ASN A 33 -1.12 -10.98 19.70
N LEU A 34 -0.95 -10.03 18.78
CA LEU A 34 -2.00 -9.54 17.90
C LEU A 34 -1.55 -9.50 16.44
N THR A 35 -2.51 -9.62 15.52
CA THR A 35 -2.33 -9.31 14.11
C THR A 35 -2.67 -7.86 13.86
N LEU A 36 -1.76 -7.11 13.23
CA LEU A 36 -1.97 -5.74 12.81
C LEU A 36 -1.93 -5.66 11.29
N ILE A 37 -2.99 -5.12 10.69
CA ILE A 37 -3.06 -4.81 9.26
C ILE A 37 -3.11 -3.30 9.12
N THR A 38 -2.23 -2.72 8.33
CA THR A 38 -2.18 -1.26 8.11
C THR A 38 -2.07 -0.93 6.65
N GLY A 39 -2.92 -0.01 6.19
CA GLY A 39 -2.81 0.54 4.85
C GLY A 39 -1.54 1.38 4.70
N ILE A 40 -0.98 1.36 3.49
CA ILE A 40 0.20 2.14 3.12
C ILE A 40 -0.05 3.01 1.90
N ALA A 41 0.65 4.14 1.85
CA ALA A 41 0.82 4.94 0.66
C ALA A 41 2.26 5.43 0.56
N GLU A 42 2.91 5.22 -0.60
CA GLU A 42 4.25 5.78 -0.85
C GLU A 42 4.18 7.30 -1.08
N ASN A 43 3.08 7.83 -1.66
CA ASN A 43 2.85 9.28 -1.76
C ASN A 43 1.47 9.64 -1.22
N THR A 44 1.37 10.86 -0.69
CA THR A 44 0.09 11.51 -0.40
C THR A 44 -0.28 12.46 -1.54
N LYS A 45 -1.56 12.81 -1.65
CA LYS A 45 -2.07 13.87 -2.56
C LYS A 45 -1.43 15.26 -2.33
N PHE A 46 -0.63 15.42 -1.27
CA PHE A 46 0.07 16.65 -0.93
C PHE A 46 1.55 16.64 -1.34
N ASP A 47 2.09 15.47 -1.73
CA ASP A 47 3.42 15.37 -2.28
C ASP A 47 3.40 15.96 -3.70
N ARG A 48 3.77 17.23 -3.82
CA ARG A 48 3.96 17.88 -5.11
C ARG A 48 5.25 17.34 -5.72
N PRO A 49 5.21 16.63 -6.87
CA PRO A 49 6.44 16.40 -7.61
C PRO A 49 7.03 17.78 -7.96
N PRO A 50 8.35 17.97 -7.85
CA PRO A 50 9.02 19.12 -8.44
C PRO A 50 8.63 19.22 -9.92
N VAL A 51 8.40 20.44 -10.42
CA VAL A 51 7.92 20.72 -11.78
C VAL A 51 8.81 20.11 -12.88
N ASP A 52 10.06 19.77 -12.55
CA ASP A 52 11.07 19.24 -13.46
C ASP A 52 11.46 17.77 -13.22
N GLU A 53 10.92 17.11 -12.19
CA GLU A 53 11.19 15.68 -11.98
C GLU A 53 10.11 14.84 -12.68
N LEU A 54 10.46 14.36 -13.87
CA LEU A 54 9.87 13.14 -14.42
C LEU A 54 9.89 12.11 -13.30
N PHE A 55 8.70 11.76 -12.80
CA PHE A 55 8.48 10.91 -11.63
C PHE A 55 9.55 9.80 -11.53
N PRO A 56 10.13 9.55 -10.34
CA PRO A 56 11.15 8.52 -10.19
C PRO A 56 10.65 7.20 -10.78
N SER A 57 11.52 6.49 -11.49
CA SER A 57 11.23 5.28 -12.27
C SER A 57 10.65 4.11 -11.46
N SER A 58 10.58 4.23 -10.14
CA SER A 58 9.88 3.28 -9.28
C SER A 58 8.41 3.67 -9.16
N ALA A 59 7.52 2.83 -9.69
CA ALA A 59 6.08 2.98 -9.51
C ALA A 59 5.72 3.15 -8.01
N LEU A 60 4.85 4.11 -7.72
CA LEU A 60 4.30 4.34 -6.38
C LEU A 60 3.53 3.12 -5.91
N ARG A 61 3.44 2.89 -4.60
CA ARG A 61 2.70 1.73 -4.06
C ARG A 61 1.58 2.20 -3.14
N SER A 62 0.38 1.69 -3.40
CA SER A 62 -0.74 1.68 -2.45
C SER A 62 -1.00 0.23 -2.09
N GLY A 63 -1.22 -0.05 -0.80
CA GLY A 63 -1.20 -1.41 -0.31
C GLY A 63 -1.48 -1.55 1.17
N ALA A 64 -1.10 -2.69 1.74
CA ALA A 64 -1.16 -2.93 3.17
C ALA A 64 0.03 -3.79 3.64
N TRP A 65 0.51 -3.52 4.85
CA TRP A 65 1.37 -4.46 5.59
C TRP A 65 0.54 -5.28 6.56
N ILE A 66 0.91 -6.55 6.69
CA ILE A 66 0.32 -7.52 7.60
C ILE A 66 1.41 -7.96 8.58
N PHE A 67 1.28 -7.54 9.83
CA PHE A 67 2.14 -7.94 10.93
C PHE A 67 1.44 -9.04 11.71
N THR A 68 2.09 -10.19 11.87
CA THR A 68 1.57 -11.28 12.69
C THR A 68 2.56 -11.63 13.80
N PRO A 69 2.07 -12.06 14.98
CA PRO A 69 2.94 -12.31 16.13
C PRO A 69 3.82 -13.56 15.97
N ASP A 70 3.49 -14.42 15.00
CA ASP A 70 4.15 -15.68 14.69
C ASP A 70 5.17 -15.60 13.54
N ARG A 71 5.32 -14.43 12.91
CA ARG A 71 6.26 -14.19 11.81
C ARG A 71 7.18 -13.03 12.13
N GLN A 72 8.47 -13.16 11.82
CA GLN A 72 9.42 -12.06 11.96
C GLN A 72 9.33 -11.02 10.83
N ILE A 73 8.94 -11.48 9.62
CA ILE A 73 8.86 -10.63 8.45
C ILE A 73 7.38 -10.38 8.15
N PRO A 74 6.92 -9.12 8.15
CA PRO A 74 5.55 -8.81 7.81
C PRO A 74 5.28 -9.07 6.33
N GLU A 75 4.07 -9.50 6.03
CA GLU A 75 3.63 -9.70 4.64
C GLU A 75 3.16 -8.37 4.05
N HIS A 76 3.17 -8.27 2.72
CA HIS A 76 2.79 -7.05 2.00
C HIS A 76 1.79 -7.37 0.89
N TYR A 77 0.75 -6.55 0.78
CA TYR A 77 -0.25 -6.57 -0.27
C TYR A 77 -0.20 -5.27 -1.07
N GLU A 78 -0.22 -5.35 -2.40
CA GLU A 78 -0.40 -4.18 -3.27
C GLU A 78 -1.84 -4.12 -3.76
N LYS A 79 -2.37 -2.91 -3.94
CA LYS A 79 -3.72 -2.70 -4.45
C LYS A 79 -3.84 -3.30 -5.87
N SER A 80 -4.80 -4.20 -6.06
CA SER A 80 -5.02 -4.89 -7.35
C SER A 80 -5.91 -4.12 -8.32
N ARG A 81 -6.79 -3.25 -7.80
CA ARG A 81 -7.69 -2.39 -8.57
C ARG A 81 -7.33 -0.93 -8.30
N LEU A 82 -6.89 -0.23 -9.32
CA LEU A 82 -6.50 1.17 -9.23
C LEU A 82 -7.65 2.06 -9.70
N VAL A 83 -7.80 3.22 -9.09
CA VAL A 83 -8.80 4.22 -9.47
C VAL A 83 -8.37 4.89 -10.77
N PRO A 84 -9.18 4.81 -11.84
CA PRO A 84 -8.89 5.49 -13.10
C PRO A 84 -8.72 6.99 -12.91
N PHE A 85 -7.71 7.57 -13.56
CA PHE A 85 -7.38 9.00 -13.51
C PHE A 85 -6.98 9.55 -12.13
N ALA A 86 -6.76 8.68 -11.14
CA ALA A 86 -6.21 9.06 -9.84
C ALA A 86 -4.97 8.24 -9.48
N GLU A 87 -5.01 6.93 -9.76
CA GLU A 87 -3.92 5.98 -9.46
C GLU A 87 -3.34 5.35 -10.74
N GLU A 88 -4.14 5.27 -11.80
CA GLU A 88 -3.68 4.82 -13.11
C GLU A 88 -4.18 5.72 -14.24
N MET A 89 -3.42 5.77 -15.33
CA MET A 89 -3.83 6.45 -16.56
C MET A 89 -4.39 5.43 -17.55
N PRO A 90 -5.72 5.37 -17.76
CA PRO A 90 -6.31 4.45 -18.73
C PRO A 90 -5.79 4.73 -20.13
N LEU A 91 -5.57 3.67 -20.88
CA LEU A 91 -5.21 3.73 -22.31
C LEU A 91 -3.97 4.57 -22.63
N ARG A 92 -3.05 4.79 -21.69
CA ARG A 92 -1.86 5.65 -21.87
C ARG A 92 -0.99 5.29 -23.08
N GLN A 93 -1.01 4.02 -23.50
CA GLN A 93 -0.28 3.55 -24.68
C GLN A 93 -0.97 3.87 -26.02
N TRP A 94 -2.24 4.28 -26.01
CA TRP A 94 -3.02 4.60 -27.22
C TRP A 94 -3.49 6.05 -27.27
N ILE A 95 -3.70 6.69 -26.11
CA ILE A 95 -4.25 8.04 -26.00
C ILE A 95 -3.27 8.92 -25.23
N THR A 96 -2.87 10.03 -25.85
CA THR A 96 -2.22 11.14 -25.15
C THR A 96 -3.31 12.05 -24.58
N TRP A 97 -3.55 11.95 -23.28
CA TRP A 97 -4.55 12.77 -22.61
C TRP A 97 -4.12 14.23 -22.55
N PRO A 98 -4.99 15.19 -22.92
CA PRO A 98 -4.67 16.60 -22.82
C PRO A 98 -4.57 17.04 -21.36
N THR A 99 -3.50 17.75 -21.01
CA THR A 99 -3.19 18.16 -19.63
C THR A 99 -4.17 19.16 -19.03
N TRP A 100 -4.91 19.89 -19.87
CA TRP A 100 -6.00 20.77 -19.43
C TRP A 100 -7.24 19.98 -18.97
N LEU A 101 -7.36 18.70 -19.34
CA LEU A 101 -8.45 17.82 -18.94
C LEU A 101 -8.04 16.92 -17.76
N ILE A 102 -6.87 16.29 -17.86
CA ILE A 102 -6.35 15.36 -16.86
C ILE A 102 -4.87 15.71 -16.59
N PRO A 103 -4.48 16.00 -15.33
CA PRO A 103 -3.09 16.26 -15.02
C PRO A 103 -2.22 15.00 -15.21
N PRO A 104 -0.91 15.15 -15.45
CA PRO A 104 0.00 14.01 -15.43
C PRO A 104 -0.08 13.25 -14.10
N LEU A 105 -0.19 11.92 -14.18
CA LEU A 105 -0.24 11.05 -13.02
C LEU A 105 1.01 10.19 -12.91
N PRO A 106 1.53 9.99 -11.68
CA PRO A 106 2.52 8.95 -11.44
C PRO A 106 1.92 7.57 -11.70
N GLU A 107 2.77 6.61 -12.06
CA GLU A 107 2.36 5.22 -12.19
C GLU A 107 2.33 4.56 -10.81
N VAL A 108 1.19 3.98 -10.43
CA VAL A 108 1.05 3.17 -9.21
C VAL A 108 1.19 1.69 -9.58
N ALA A 109 2.01 0.96 -8.83
CA ALA A 109 2.18 -0.47 -8.95
C ALA A 109 0.86 -1.20 -8.65
N ARG A 110 0.54 -2.19 -9.47
CA ARG A 110 -0.68 -2.99 -9.36
C ARG A 110 -0.33 -4.42 -8.96
N ALA A 111 -1.03 -4.97 -7.96
CA ALA A 111 -0.98 -6.41 -7.71
C ALA A 111 -1.65 -7.22 -8.83
N GLN A 112 -1.06 -8.37 -9.17
CA GLN A 112 -1.57 -9.24 -10.23
C GLN A 112 -2.87 -9.97 -9.85
N SER A 113 -3.15 -10.19 -8.57
CA SER A 113 -4.33 -10.93 -8.10
C SER A 113 -4.70 -10.61 -6.65
N PRO A 114 -5.97 -10.84 -6.24
CA PRO A 114 -6.35 -10.86 -4.84
C PRO A 114 -5.56 -11.95 -4.08
N LEU A 115 -4.94 -11.57 -2.97
CA LEU A 115 -4.18 -12.49 -2.12
C LEU A 115 -4.91 -12.74 -0.80
N THR A 116 -4.75 -13.95 -0.28
CA THR A 116 -5.20 -14.29 1.08
C THR A 116 -4.00 -14.61 1.96
N PHE A 117 -4.03 -14.08 3.17
CA PHE A 117 -2.96 -14.17 4.15
C PHE A 117 -3.40 -15.06 5.30
N ALA A 118 -2.58 -16.04 5.68
CA ALA A 118 -2.84 -16.83 6.87
C ALA A 118 -2.47 -16.00 8.11
N ILE A 119 -3.34 -15.98 9.12
CA ILE A 119 -3.08 -15.34 10.42
C ILE A 119 -3.28 -16.38 11.54
N PRO A 120 -2.77 -16.12 12.77
CA PRO A 120 -2.93 -17.05 13.87
C PRO A 120 -4.38 -17.48 14.11
N GLY A 121 -4.56 -18.72 14.55
CA GLY A 121 -5.87 -19.29 14.83
C GLY A 121 -6.57 -19.94 13.63
N ASN A 122 -5.82 -20.38 12.61
CA ASN A 122 -6.35 -21.03 11.40
C ASN A 122 -7.34 -20.14 10.62
N ILE A 123 -7.07 -18.83 10.58
CA ILE A 123 -7.88 -17.84 9.87
C ILE A 123 -7.12 -17.40 8.62
N ARG A 124 -7.85 -17.15 7.52
CA ARG A 124 -7.32 -16.50 6.32
C ARG A 124 -8.04 -15.19 6.09
N VAL A 125 -7.29 -14.14 5.80
CA VAL A 125 -7.82 -12.80 5.52
C VAL A 125 -7.51 -12.39 4.09
N GLY A 126 -8.51 -11.87 3.39
CA GLY A 126 -8.33 -11.18 2.11
C GLY A 126 -8.30 -9.68 2.34
N ILE A 127 -7.45 -8.97 1.61
CA ILE A 127 -7.33 -7.51 1.71
C ILE A 127 -7.98 -6.87 0.49
N MET A 128 -8.94 -5.98 0.73
CA MET A 128 -9.54 -5.11 -0.27
C MET A 128 -9.32 -3.67 0.17
N ILE A 129 -8.82 -2.85 -0.74
CA ILE A 129 -8.50 -1.44 -0.51
C ILE A 129 -9.30 -0.66 -1.54
N CYS A 130 -10.10 0.30 -1.07
CA CYS A 130 -10.99 1.19 -1.80
C CYS A 130 -11.23 0.80 -3.27
#